data_AF-A0A7C5BHU4-F1
#
_entry.id   AF-A0A7C5BHU4-F1
#
_cell.length_a   1.000
_cell.length_b   1.000
_cell.length_c   1.000
_cell.angle_alpha   90.00
_cell.angle_beta   90.00
_cell.angle_gamma   90.00
#
_symmetry.space_group_name_H-M   'P 1'
#
loop_
_entity.id
_entity.type
_entity.pdbx_description
1 polymer ?
#
loop_
_entity_poly.entity_id
_entity_poly.type
_entity_poly.pdbx_seq_one_letter_code
_entity_poly.pdbx_strand_id
1 'polypeptide(L)'
;MQLNPFKKKERVITTLDKTQIQLNGSSGSDDLAFEEIEPGMVYSRVYQNRDTGEINLELIEPFVDNEEKEIIEKLKNYLINLAAFNGQTTTDRKKDFERYFPVALEDMDIQLGGNSGAVIKYYVERDIVGYGRIDGLMRDPNVEDISCDSSTVPVFVFHRDHG
;
A
#
# COMPACT_ATOMS: atom_id res chain seq x y z
N MET A 1 -2.12 -28.08 20.73
CA MET A 1 -2.35 -26.63 20.86
C MET A 1 -3.65 -26.35 20.13
N GLN A 2 -4.76 -26.13 20.84
CA GLN A 2 -6.07 -25.89 20.22
C GLN A 2 -6.11 -24.43 19.74
N LEU A 3 -6.34 -24.23 18.44
CA LEU A 3 -6.64 -22.92 17.87
C LEU A 3 -8.00 -22.46 18.40
N ASN A 4 -8.03 -21.29 19.04
CA ASN A 4 -9.23 -20.70 19.61
C ASN A 4 -10.11 -20.13 18.48
N PRO A 5 -11.35 -20.63 18.26
CA PRO A 5 -12.15 -20.32 17.07
C PRO A 5 -12.86 -18.94 17.10
N PHE A 6 -12.54 -18.05 18.03
CA PHE A 6 -13.22 -16.75 18.21
C PHE A 6 -12.33 -15.51 18.12
N LYS A 7 -11.14 -15.62 17.52
CA LYS A 7 -10.29 -14.46 17.23
C LYS A 7 -10.94 -13.61 16.12
N LYS A 8 -11.32 -12.36 16.44
CA LYS A 8 -12.10 -11.47 15.58
C LYS A 8 -11.15 -10.85 14.55
N LYS A 9 -11.32 -11.19 13.27
CA LYS A 9 -10.55 -10.57 12.18
C LYS A 9 -10.98 -9.11 12.02
N GLU A 10 -10.02 -8.19 11.89
CA GLU A 10 -10.27 -6.77 11.67
C GLU A 10 -10.54 -6.50 10.19
N ARG A 11 -11.41 -5.54 9.89
CA ARG A 11 -11.71 -5.12 8.53
C ARG A 11 -10.69 -4.08 8.09
N VAL A 12 -10.06 -4.30 6.95
CA VAL A 12 -9.21 -3.28 6.31
C VAL A 12 -10.07 -2.40 5.41
N ILE A 13 -10.01 -1.09 5.61
CA ILE A 13 -10.52 -0.12 4.65
C ILE A 13 -9.32 0.45 3.91
N THR A 14 -9.11 -0.02 2.67
CA THR A 14 -8.14 0.60 1.76
C THR A 14 -8.81 1.75 1.04
N THR A 15 -8.32 2.96 1.27
CA THR A 15 -8.84 4.18 0.63
C THR A 15 -8.39 4.23 -0.83
N LEU A 16 -9.01 3.41 -1.68
CA LEU A 16 -8.70 3.33 -3.11
C LEU A 16 -9.32 4.46 -3.95
N ASP A 17 -10.17 5.28 -3.35
CA ASP A 17 -10.67 6.49 -4.00
C ASP A 17 -10.71 7.64 -3.02
N LYS A 18 -10.05 8.73 -3.41
CA LYS A 18 -10.04 9.95 -2.63
C LYS A 18 -11.39 10.62 -2.73
N THR A 19 -12.22 10.31 -1.76
CA THR A 19 -13.21 11.24 -1.28
C THR A 19 -13.29 11.03 0.22
N GLN A 20 -12.75 12.02 0.95
CA GLN A 20 -12.72 12.15 2.40
C GLN A 20 -11.59 11.44 3.16
N ILE A 21 -10.38 12.01 3.08
CA ILE A 21 -9.62 12.19 4.33
C ILE A 21 -10.03 13.55 4.88
N GLN A 22 -11.10 13.58 5.66
CA GLN A 22 -11.19 14.60 6.70
C GLN A 22 -10.23 14.16 7.80
N LEU A 23 -9.05 14.79 7.89
CA LEU A 23 -8.28 14.86 9.14
C LEU A 23 -8.96 15.81 10.14
N ASN A 24 -10.29 15.85 10.13
CA ASN A 24 -11.05 16.27 11.28
C ASN A 24 -11.40 14.95 11.93
N GLY A 25 -10.99 14.74 13.19
CA GLY A 25 -11.50 13.63 13.98
C GLY A 25 -13.01 13.61 13.82
N SER A 26 -13.50 12.69 13.00
CA SER A 26 -14.93 12.50 12.84
C SER A 26 -15.37 12.06 14.22
N SER A 27 -16.44 12.65 14.71
CA SER A 27 -16.98 12.45 16.06
C SER A 27 -17.38 11.00 16.39
N GLY A 28 -16.98 10.02 15.57
CA GLY A 28 -17.36 8.61 15.58
C GLY A 28 -16.20 7.59 15.57
N SER A 29 -14.94 7.96 15.83
CA SER A 29 -13.86 6.96 15.98
C SER A 29 -12.94 7.20 17.18
N ASP A 30 -12.45 6.11 17.78
CA ASP A 30 -11.43 6.11 18.82
C ASP A 30 -10.15 5.45 18.29
N ASP A 31 -9.06 6.23 18.19
CA ASP A 31 -7.77 5.72 17.72
C ASP A 31 -7.13 4.81 18.77
N LEU A 32 -6.73 3.62 18.34
CA LEU A 32 -6.12 2.59 19.17
C LEU A 32 -4.61 2.50 18.92
N ALA A 33 -4.18 2.58 17.66
CA ALA A 33 -2.77 2.56 17.28
C ALA A 33 -2.52 3.39 16.00
N PHE A 34 -1.32 3.94 15.87
CA PHE A 34 -0.86 4.64 14.69
C PHE A 34 0.63 4.36 14.49
N GLU A 35 0.98 3.71 13.38
CA GLU A 35 2.33 3.24 13.13
C GLU A 35 2.86 3.79 11.80
N GLU A 36 4.13 4.16 11.80
CA GLU A 36 4.85 4.58 10.60
C GLU A 36 5.52 3.36 9.95
N ILE A 37 5.03 2.98 8.77
CA ILE A 37 5.50 1.80 8.02
C ILE A 37 6.66 2.21 7.09
N GLU A 38 6.49 3.33 6.39
CA GLU A 38 7.54 3.92 5.55
C GLU A 38 7.70 5.40 5.95
N PRO A 39 8.90 5.82 6.38
CA PRO A 39 9.11 7.14 6.96
C PRO A 39 8.56 8.29 6.11
N GLY A 40 7.66 9.08 6.69
CA GLY A 40 7.05 10.23 6.04
C GLY A 40 6.01 9.89 4.96
N MET A 41 5.73 8.62 4.69
CA MET A 41 5.06 8.20 3.45
C MET A 41 3.89 7.24 3.65
N VAL A 42 4.07 6.17 4.43
CA VAL A 42 3.07 5.12 4.61
C VAL A 42 2.85 4.85 6.09
N TYR A 43 1.59 4.79 6.50
CA TYR A 43 1.19 4.59 7.89
C TYR A 43 0.05 3.58 7.98
N SER A 44 -0.07 2.92 9.12
CA SER A 44 -1.29 2.21 9.50
C SER A 44 -1.95 2.90 10.69
N ARG A 45 -3.28 2.93 10.68
CA ARG A 45 -4.10 3.45 11.77
C ARG A 45 -5.12 2.40 12.16
N VAL A 46 -5.07 1.95 13.41
CA VAL A 46 -6.09 1.08 13.99
C VAL A 46 -7.03 1.95 14.81
N TYR A 47 -8.33 1.85 14.54
CA TYR A 47 -9.34 2.62 15.25
C TYR A 47 -10.63 1.81 15.44
N GLN A 48 -11.35 2.14 16.51
CA GLN A 48 -12.69 1.61 16.75
C GLN A 48 -13.75 2.58 16.21
N ASN A 49 -14.64 2.09 15.35
CA ASN A 49 -15.83 2.82 14.95
C ASN A 49 -16.82 2.84 16.14
N ARG A 50 -17.21 4.03 16.61
CA ARG A 50 -18.08 4.20 17.77
C ARG A 50 -19.52 3.76 17.52
N ASP A 51 -19.99 3.85 16.29
CA ASP A 51 -21.37 3.49 15.92
C ASP A 51 -21.54 1.96 15.82
N THR A 52 -20.54 1.26 15.27
CA THR A 52 -20.61 -0.21 15.06
C THR A 52 -19.84 -1.02 16.10
N GLY A 53 -18.94 -0.39 16.85
CA GLY A 53 -17.98 -1.04 17.76
C GLY A 53 -16.91 -1.86 17.03
N GLU A 54 -16.85 -1.81 15.70
CA GLU A 54 -15.87 -2.53 14.88
C GLU A 54 -14.49 -1.90 14.99
N ILE A 55 -13.46 -2.74 15.06
CA ILE A 55 -12.07 -2.31 14.96
C ILE A 55 -11.68 -2.42 13.48
N ASN A 56 -11.14 -1.33 12.95
CA ASN A 56 -10.72 -1.21 11.57
C ASN A 56 -9.24 -0.84 11.51
N LEU A 57 -8.57 -1.38 10.50
CA LEU A 57 -7.24 -0.95 10.10
C LEU A 57 -7.34 -0.14 8.80
N GLU A 58 -6.85 1.08 8.84
CA GLU A 58 -6.71 1.97 7.69
C GLU A 58 -5.24 2.03 7.28
N LEU A 59 -4.94 1.63 6.04
CA LEU A 59 -3.64 1.83 5.43
C LEU A 59 -3.64 3.19 4.74
N ILE A 60 -2.74 4.07 5.18
CA ILE A 60 -2.61 5.44 4.69
C ILE A 60 -1.38 5.50 3.79
N GLU A 61 -1.61 5.64 2.49
CA GLU A 61 -0.57 5.83 1.47
C GLU A 61 -0.61 7.27 0.90
N PRO A 62 0.43 7.72 0.19
CA PRO A 62 0.47 9.06 -0.37
C PRO A 62 -0.65 9.36 -1.36
N PHE A 63 -1.08 10.61 -1.36
CA PHE A 63 -2.03 11.12 -2.34
C PHE A 63 -1.41 11.05 -3.76
N VAL A 64 -2.02 10.28 -4.66
CA VAL A 64 -1.74 10.31 -6.12
C VAL A 64 -2.81 11.04 -6.95
N ASP A 65 -2.49 12.14 -7.63
CA ASP A 65 -3.41 12.79 -8.57
C ASP A 65 -3.55 12.05 -9.91
N ASN A 66 -4.30 12.62 -10.85
CA ASN A 66 -4.54 11.97 -12.15
C ASN A 66 -3.29 11.99 -13.05
N GLU A 67 -2.47 13.04 -12.98
CA GLU A 67 -1.24 13.13 -13.77
C GLU A 67 -0.20 12.13 -13.25
N GLU A 68 -0.03 12.07 -11.94
CA GLU A 68 0.84 11.09 -11.29
C GLU A 68 0.38 9.66 -11.58
N LYS A 69 -0.93 9.38 -11.54
CA LYS A 69 -1.49 8.06 -11.91
C LYS A 69 -1.12 7.68 -13.35
N GLU A 70 -1.24 8.60 -14.31
CA GLU A 70 -0.87 8.33 -15.69
C GLU A 70 0.62 8.02 -15.84
N ILE A 71 1.48 8.75 -15.13
CA ILE A 71 2.94 8.53 -15.14
C ILE A 71 3.27 7.17 -14.53
N ILE A 72 2.67 6.82 -13.39
CA ILE A 72 2.85 5.53 -12.71
C ILE A 72 2.50 4.38 -13.65
N GLU A 73 1.33 4.42 -14.31
CA GLU A 73 0.90 3.34 -15.21
C GLU A 73 1.80 3.24 -16.46
N LYS A 74 2.23 4.38 -17.02
CA LYS A 74 3.18 4.40 -18.14
C LYS A 74 4.51 3.75 -17.75
N LEU A 75 5.08 4.11 -16.61
CA LEU A 75 6.34 3.54 -16.11
C LEU A 75 6.22 2.05 -15.79
N LYS A 76 5.14 1.63 -15.14
CA LYS A 76 4.88 0.22 -14.85
C LYS A 76 4.84 -0.62 -16.13
N ASN A 77 4.06 -0.19 -17.11
CA ASN A 77 3.95 -0.90 -18.38
C ASN A 77 5.28 -0.96 -19.14
N TYR A 78 6.04 0.14 -19.14
CA TYR A 78 7.37 0.17 -19.75
C TYR A 78 8.32 -0.84 -19.09
N LEU A 79 8.41 -0.83 -17.75
CA LEU A 79 9.29 -1.70 -16.99
C LEU A 79 8.93 -3.18 -17.16
N ILE A 80 7.64 -3.52 -17.17
CA ILE A 80 7.16 -4.89 -17.41
C ILE A 80 7.61 -5.38 -18.79
N ASN A 81 7.43 -4.54 -19.82
CA ASN A 81 7.85 -4.88 -21.18
C ASN A 81 9.38 -5.02 -21.26
N LEU A 82 10.13 -4.08 -20.69
CA LEU A 82 11.59 -4.11 -20.67
C LEU A 82 12.13 -5.38 -20.00
N ALA A 83 11.54 -5.81 -18.89
CA ALA A 83 11.89 -7.06 -18.21
C ALA A 83 11.61 -8.28 -19.08
N ALA A 84 10.47 -8.31 -19.78
CA ALA A 84 10.12 -9.40 -20.69
C ALA A 84 11.07 -9.51 -21.90
N PHE A 85 11.53 -8.38 -22.45
CA PHE A 85 12.46 -8.36 -23.59
C PHE A 85 13.91 -8.70 -23.20
N ASN A 86 14.38 -8.25 -22.04
CA ASN A 86 15.78 -8.41 -21.66
C ASN A 86 16.15 -9.81 -21.14
N GLY A 87 15.16 -10.66 -20.80
CA GLY A 87 15.35 -12.08 -20.46
C GLY A 87 16.27 -12.38 -19.25
N GLN A 88 16.82 -11.33 -18.62
CA GLN A 88 17.75 -11.37 -17.50
C GLN A 88 17.08 -10.66 -16.32
N THR A 89 16.03 -11.25 -15.78
CA THR A 89 15.63 -10.93 -14.41
C THR A 89 16.60 -11.67 -13.49
N THR A 90 17.21 -10.94 -12.57
CA THR A 90 17.98 -11.57 -11.49
C THR A 90 17.00 -12.12 -10.44
N THR A 91 17.49 -12.89 -9.47
CA THR A 91 16.66 -13.29 -8.33
C THR A 91 16.31 -12.11 -7.42
N ASP A 92 16.93 -10.94 -7.62
CA ASP A 92 16.74 -9.74 -6.80
C ASP A 92 15.96 -8.67 -7.58
N ARG A 93 14.63 -8.75 -7.48
CA ARG A 93 13.70 -7.82 -8.13
C ARG A 93 13.94 -6.36 -7.76
N LYS A 94 14.40 -6.09 -6.53
CA LYS A 94 14.65 -4.73 -6.05
C LYS A 94 15.87 -4.14 -6.75
N LYS A 95 16.94 -4.90 -6.86
CA LYS A 95 18.14 -4.48 -7.58
C LYS A 95 17.87 -4.23 -9.06
N ASP A 96 17.04 -5.07 -9.68
CA ASP A 96 16.62 -4.88 -11.07
C ASP A 96 15.80 -3.59 -11.22
N PHE A 97 14.86 -3.33 -10.31
CA PHE A 97 14.08 -2.10 -10.32
C PHE A 97 14.97 -0.84 -10.21
N GLU A 98 15.89 -0.79 -9.24
CA GLU A 98 16.81 0.35 -9.10
C GLU A 98 17.72 0.55 -10.32
N ARG A 99 18.01 -0.53 -11.07
CA ARG A 99 18.77 -0.44 -12.32
C ARG A 99 17.93 0.08 -13.48
N TYR A 100 16.69 -0.38 -13.63
CA TYR A 100 15.86 -0.09 -14.81
C TYR A 100 14.97 1.14 -14.65
N PHE A 101 14.62 1.54 -13.42
CA PHE A 101 13.77 2.70 -13.18
C PHE A 101 14.37 4.00 -13.73
N PRO A 102 15.67 4.32 -13.51
CA PRO A 102 16.28 5.51 -14.12
C PRO A 102 16.31 5.46 -15.65
N VAL A 103 16.54 4.28 -16.23
CA VAL A 103 16.53 4.07 -17.68
C VAL A 103 15.13 4.32 -18.25
N ALA A 104 14.08 3.85 -17.57
CA ALA A 104 12.70 4.11 -17.96
C ALA A 104 12.35 5.60 -17.93
N LEU A 105 12.84 6.35 -16.94
CA LEU A 105 12.64 7.79 -16.88
C LEU A 105 13.33 8.51 -18.06
N GLU A 106 14.57 8.12 -18.37
CA GLU A 106 15.34 8.68 -19.48
C GLU A 106 14.71 8.38 -20.84
N ASP A 107 14.38 7.11 -21.10
CA ASP A 107 13.79 6.65 -22.37
C ASP A 107 12.42 7.31 -22.66
N MET A 108 11.70 7.66 -21.60
CA MET A 108 10.35 8.26 -21.69
C MET A 108 10.35 9.79 -21.56
N ASP A 109 11.53 10.42 -21.39
CA ASP A 109 11.70 11.85 -21.14
C ASP A 109 10.84 12.36 -19.96
N ILE A 110 10.78 11.57 -18.88
CA ILE A 110 10.03 11.89 -17.66
C ILE A 110 10.98 12.49 -16.62
N GLN A 111 10.69 13.74 -16.22
CA GLN A 111 11.42 14.41 -15.15
C GLN A 111 10.65 14.33 -13.84
N LEU A 112 11.19 13.60 -12.87
CA LEU A 112 10.65 13.52 -11.53
C LEU A 112 11.35 14.51 -10.59
N GLY A 113 10.57 15.32 -9.88
CA GLY A 113 11.09 16.31 -8.94
C GLY A 113 10.28 16.34 -7.64
N GLY A 114 10.96 16.72 -6.55
CA GLY A 114 10.35 16.96 -5.25
C GLY A 114 9.53 15.77 -4.71
N ASN A 115 8.43 16.10 -4.02
CA ASN A 115 7.56 15.10 -3.40
C ASN A 115 6.88 14.17 -4.42
N SER A 116 6.46 14.71 -5.57
CA SER A 116 5.78 13.92 -6.61
C SER A 116 6.67 12.80 -7.15
N GLY A 117 7.97 13.06 -7.33
CA GLY A 117 8.92 12.03 -7.74
C GLY A 117 9.03 10.87 -6.74
N ALA A 118 9.01 11.17 -5.44
CA ALA A 118 9.03 10.15 -4.39
C ALA A 118 7.74 9.33 -4.37
N VAL A 119 6.58 9.97 -4.52
CA VAL A 119 5.26 9.31 -4.63
C VAL A 119 5.20 8.38 -5.83
N ILE A 120 5.60 8.86 -7.02
CA ILE A 120 5.61 8.06 -8.24
C ILE A 120 6.54 6.87 -8.09
N LYS A 121 7.78 7.07 -7.61
CA LYS A 121 8.72 5.97 -7.39
C LYS A 121 8.13 4.93 -6.44
N TYR A 122 7.55 5.37 -5.32
CA TYR A 122 6.91 4.49 -4.35
C TYR A 122 5.86 3.59 -5.00
N TYR A 123 4.90 4.16 -5.73
CA TYR A 123 3.82 3.37 -6.34
C TYR A 123 4.32 2.42 -7.44
N VAL A 124 5.31 2.81 -8.23
CA VAL A 124 5.91 1.93 -9.25
C VAL A 124 6.68 0.79 -8.57
N GLU A 125 7.51 1.07 -7.55
CA GLU A 125 8.24 0.03 -6.81
C GLU A 125 7.29 -0.93 -6.09
N ARG A 126 6.26 -0.39 -5.43
CA ARG A 126 5.22 -1.13 -4.71
C ARG A 126 4.54 -2.16 -5.61
N ASP A 127 4.22 -1.78 -6.84
CA ASP A 127 3.48 -2.61 -7.78
C ASP A 127 4.38 -3.58 -8.58
N ILE A 128 5.64 -3.22 -8.85
CA ILE A 128 6.56 -4.04 -9.66
C ILE A 128 7.38 -5.01 -8.78
N VAL A 129 7.86 -4.54 -7.63
CA VAL A 129 8.74 -5.29 -6.73
C VAL A 129 7.95 -5.86 -5.55
N GLY A 130 7.05 -5.05 -5.00
CA GLY A 130 6.27 -5.36 -3.81
C GLY A 130 5.07 -6.27 -4.07
N TYR A 131 4.09 -6.15 -3.19
CA TYR A 131 2.82 -6.90 -3.22
C TYR A 131 1.64 -6.05 -3.72
N GLY A 132 1.91 -4.96 -4.43
CA GLY A 132 0.89 -4.05 -4.95
C GLY A 132 0.06 -3.42 -3.83
N ARG A 133 -1.26 -3.48 -3.95
CA ARG A 133 -2.19 -2.80 -3.02
C ARG A 133 -2.11 -3.26 -1.55
N ILE A 134 -1.54 -4.43 -1.29
CA ILE A 134 -1.36 -4.95 0.08
C ILE A 134 0.08 -4.77 0.58
N ASP A 135 0.97 -4.15 -0.19
CA ASP A 135 2.39 -4.03 0.16
C ASP A 135 2.60 -3.30 1.47
N GLY A 136 1.84 -2.23 1.73
CA GLY A 136 1.89 -1.54 3.03
C GLY A 136 1.54 -2.46 4.21
N LEU A 137 0.52 -3.30 4.07
CA LEU A 137 0.16 -4.29 5.08
C LEU A 137 1.23 -5.37 5.26
N MET A 138 1.85 -5.80 4.15
CA MET A 138 2.94 -6.80 4.18
C MET A 138 4.21 -6.26 4.86
N ARG A 139 4.40 -4.94 4.89
CA ARG A 139 5.53 -4.27 5.57
C ARG A 139 5.21 -3.92 7.03
N ASP A 140 3.94 -3.88 7.41
CA ASP A 140 3.53 -3.59 8.77
C ASP A 140 3.87 -4.77 9.71
N PRO A 141 4.77 -4.60 10.69
CA PRO A 141 5.18 -5.69 11.58
C PRO A 141 4.05 -6.18 12.49
N ASN A 142 3.00 -5.39 12.69
CA ASN A 142 1.87 -5.73 13.54
C ASN A 142 0.77 -6.52 12.82
N VAL A 143 0.87 -6.66 11.49
CA VAL A 143 0.01 -7.52 10.69
C VAL A 143 0.57 -8.95 10.70
N GLU A 144 -0.19 -9.91 11.23
CA GLU A 144 0.19 -11.34 11.27
C GLU A 144 -0.37 -12.10 10.06
N ASP A 145 -1.67 -11.93 9.80
CA ASP A 145 -2.38 -12.62 8.71
C ASP A 145 -3.20 -11.63 7.89
N ILE A 146 -3.30 -11.90 6.58
CA ILE A 146 -4.15 -11.17 5.63
C ILE A 146 -5.11 -12.18 4.97
N SER A 147 -6.43 -11.97 5.14
CA SER A 147 -7.50 -12.79 4.56
C SER A 147 -8.21 -12.01 3.45
N CYS A 148 -8.22 -12.57 2.25
CA CYS A 148 -8.95 -12.01 1.11
C CYS A 148 -9.95 -13.06 0.60
N ASP A 149 -11.18 -12.98 1.08
CA ASP A 149 -12.15 -14.07 0.92
C ASP A 149 -13.01 -13.91 -0.36
N SER A 150 -13.23 -12.67 -0.84
CA SER A 150 -14.01 -12.37 -2.05
C SER A 150 -13.62 -11.02 -2.65
N SER A 151 -13.86 -10.82 -3.95
CA SER A 151 -13.61 -9.57 -4.66
C SER A 151 -14.57 -8.43 -4.27
N THR A 152 -15.69 -8.73 -3.62
CA THR A 152 -16.70 -7.74 -3.22
C THR A 152 -16.64 -7.39 -1.73
N VAL A 153 -15.75 -8.03 -0.97
CA VAL A 153 -15.58 -7.77 0.47
C VAL A 153 -14.21 -7.15 0.70
N PRO A 154 -14.07 -6.30 1.73
CA PRO A 154 -12.77 -5.80 2.14
C PRO A 154 -11.83 -6.93 2.56
N VAL A 155 -10.53 -6.67 2.48
CA VAL A 155 -9.51 -7.55 3.07
C VAL A 155 -9.65 -7.51 4.59
N PHE A 156 -9.40 -8.63 5.24
CA PHE A 156 -9.36 -8.71 6.70
C PHE A 156 -7.94 -8.96 7.17
N VAL A 157 -7.59 -8.40 8.33
CA VAL A 157 -6.26 -8.52 8.93
C VAL A 157 -6.36 -9.08 10.34
N PHE A 158 -5.36 -9.88 10.73
CA PHE A 158 -5.09 -10.20 12.12
C PHE A 158 -3.97 -9.28 12.63
N HIS A 159 -4.32 -8.35 13.54
CA HIS A 159 -3.38 -7.39 14.11
C HIS A 159 -2.94 -7.84 15.50
N ARG A 160 -1.64 -7.95 15.77
CA ARG A 160 -1.08 -8.59 16.99
C ARG A 160 -1.73 -8.15 18.31
N ASP A 161 -2.03 -6.85 18.44
CA ASP A 161 -2.53 -6.26 19.69
C ASP A 161 -4.04 -6.00 19.70
N HIS A 162 -4.72 -6.11 18.54
CA HIS A 162 -6.10 -5.63 18.36
C HIS A 162 -7.04 -6.63 17.66
N GLY A 163 -6.52 -7.75 17.18
CA GLY A 163 -7.26 -8.93 16.71
C GLY A 163 -6.63 -10.23 17.20
#